data_AF-A0A2G9P4B0-F1
#
_entry.id   AF-A0A2G9P4B0-F1
#
_cell.length_a   1.000
_cell.length_b   1.000
_cell.length_c   1.000
_cell.angle_alpha   90.00
_cell.angle_beta   90.00
_cell.angle_gamma   90.00
#
_symmetry.space_group_name_H-M   'P 1'
#
loop_
_entity.id
_entity.type
_entity.pdbx_description
1 polymer ?
#
loop_
_entity_poly.entity_id
_entity_poly.type
_entity_poly.pdbx_seq_one_letter_code
_entity_poly.pdbx_strand_id
1 'polypeptide(L)'
;MELKKTLLDRMVHLLSRGYVLPVVTYMRRCLEKMDTDISLIRYFVTEVLDVIAPPYTSDFVQLFLPILENESIAGTIKAEGEHDPVTEFIVHCKSKFIMMN
;
A
#
# COMPACT_ATOMS: atom_id res chain seq x y z
N MET A 1 -6.12 6.24 -18.83
CA MET A 1 -5.94 5.63 -17.50
C MET A 1 -5.23 4.27 -17.60
N GLU A 2 -5.56 3.44 -18.59
CA GLU A 2 -4.95 2.10 -18.77
C GLU A 2 -3.42 2.07 -18.80
N LEU A 3 -2.76 2.98 -19.55
CA LEU A 3 -1.29 3.03 -19.57
C LEU A 3 -0.68 3.24 -18.18
N LYS A 4 -1.31 4.08 -17.33
CA LYS A 4 -0.81 4.34 -15.97
C LYS A 4 -0.99 3.10 -15.09
N LYS A 5 -2.10 2.36 -15.22
CA LYS A 5 -2.28 1.08 -14.52
C LYS A 5 -1.23 0.06 -14.93
N THR A 6 -0.98 -0.10 -16.24
CA THR A 6 0.09 -0.98 -16.73
C THR A 6 1.47 -0.61 -16.17
N LEU A 7 1.77 0.68 -15.99
CA LEU A 7 3.01 1.11 -15.34
C LEU A 7 3.02 0.73 -13.85
N LEU A 8 1.91 0.89 -13.14
CA LEU A 8 1.78 0.46 -11.76
C LEU A 8 1.95 -1.06 -11.62
N ASP A 9 1.44 -1.87 -12.56
CA ASP A 9 1.68 -3.32 -12.56
C ASP A 9 3.17 -3.65 -12.63
N ARG A 10 3.93 -2.90 -13.42
CA ARG A 10 5.39 -3.04 -13.48
C ARG A 10 6.07 -2.60 -12.19
N MET A 11 5.54 -1.60 -11.49
CA MET A 11 6.02 -1.19 -10.18
C MET A 11 5.74 -2.25 -9.11
N VAL A 12 4.57 -2.87 -9.12
CA VAL A 12 4.23 -4.00 -8.23
C VAL A 12 5.12 -5.20 -8.54
N HIS A 13 5.39 -5.45 -9.83
CA HIS A 13 6.37 -6.46 -10.22
C HIS A 13 7.77 -6.16 -9.63
N LEU A 14 8.29 -4.94 -9.77
CA LEU A 14 9.56 -4.53 -9.15
C LEU A 14 9.57 -4.73 -7.63
N LEU A 15 8.47 -4.42 -6.97
CA LEU A 15 8.26 -4.65 -5.53
C LEU A 15 8.41 -6.14 -5.20
N SER A 16 7.72 -7.02 -5.93
CA SER A 16 7.81 -8.48 -5.75
C SER A 16 9.21 -9.08 -5.97
N ARG A 17 10.10 -8.34 -6.68
CA ARG A 17 11.49 -8.74 -6.91
C ARG A 17 12.46 -8.18 -5.85
N GLY A 18 11.95 -7.54 -4.80
CA GLY A 18 12.72 -7.03 -3.68
C GLY A 18 13.06 -5.53 -3.75
N TYR A 19 12.64 -4.82 -4.81
CA TYR A 19 12.86 -3.37 -4.93
C TYR A 19 11.75 -2.55 -4.26
N VAL A 20 11.39 -2.94 -3.03
CA VAL A 20 10.18 -2.50 -2.32
C VAL A 20 10.28 -1.03 -1.89
N LEU A 21 11.30 -0.68 -1.09
CA LEU A 21 11.37 0.62 -0.42
C LEU A 21 11.36 1.82 -1.40
N PRO A 22 12.13 1.80 -2.51
CA PRO A 22 12.10 2.92 -3.46
C PRO A 22 10.75 3.09 -4.15
N VAL A 23 10.08 1.98 -4.49
CA VAL A 23 8.75 1.99 -5.12
C VAL A 23 7.72 2.59 -4.18
N VAL A 24 7.65 2.10 -2.93
CA VAL A 24 6.68 2.61 -1.94
C VAL A 24 6.97 4.06 -1.59
N THR A 25 8.25 4.44 -1.45
CA THR A 25 8.65 5.84 -1.21
C THR A 25 8.18 6.76 -2.33
N TYR A 26 8.31 6.33 -3.59
CA TYR A 26 7.83 7.11 -4.72
C TYR A 26 6.31 7.28 -4.67
N MET A 27 5.57 6.19 -4.42
CA MET A 27 4.11 6.23 -4.34
C MET A 27 3.60 7.12 -3.21
N ARG A 28 4.27 7.09 -2.04
CA ARG A 28 3.99 8.00 -0.92
C ARG A 28 4.21 9.45 -1.32
N ARG A 29 5.31 9.78 -2.00
CA ARG A 29 5.57 11.14 -2.48
C ARG A 29 4.51 11.62 -3.49
N CYS A 30 4.07 10.73 -4.39
CA CYS A 30 2.99 11.04 -5.33
C CYS A 30 1.67 11.37 -4.61
N LEU A 31 1.37 10.66 -3.52
CA LEU A 31 0.23 10.96 -2.66
C LEU A 31 0.39 12.30 -1.93
N GLU A 32 1.52 12.53 -1.28
CA GLU A 32 1.79 13.75 -0.49
C GLU A 32 1.77 15.03 -1.34
N LYS A 33 2.28 14.96 -2.57
CA LYS A 33 2.27 16.11 -3.50
C LYS A 33 0.93 16.34 -4.20
N MET A 34 -0.01 15.39 -4.09
CA MET A 34 -1.28 15.37 -4.85
C MET A 34 -1.07 15.41 -6.38
N ASP A 35 0.10 14.96 -6.86
CA ASP A 35 0.48 14.96 -8.28
C ASP A 35 -0.18 13.80 -9.06
N THR A 36 -0.85 12.87 -8.36
CA THR A 36 -1.41 11.64 -8.93
C THR A 36 -2.84 11.42 -8.48
N ASP A 37 -3.67 10.93 -9.38
CA ASP A 37 -5.06 10.58 -9.11
C ASP A 37 -5.16 9.52 -8.00
N ILE A 38 -6.03 9.77 -7.02
CA ILE A 38 -6.25 8.89 -5.86
C ILE A 38 -6.65 7.47 -6.32
N SER A 39 -7.39 7.34 -7.42
CA SER A 39 -7.77 6.03 -7.97
C SER A 39 -6.58 5.18 -8.42
N LEU A 40 -5.48 5.81 -8.86
CA LEU A 40 -4.25 5.12 -9.24
C LEU A 40 -3.45 4.68 -8.02
N ILE A 41 -3.38 5.52 -6.97
CA ILE A 41 -2.76 5.13 -5.71
C ILE A 41 -3.52 3.96 -5.08
N ARG A 42 -4.85 4.02 -5.12
CA ARG A 42 -5.73 2.94 -4.65
C ARG A 42 -5.52 1.64 -5.42
N TYR A 43 -5.42 1.72 -6.74
CA TYR A 43 -5.12 0.56 -7.57
C TYR A 43 -3.79 -0.08 -7.16
N PHE A 44 -2.72 0.72 -7.06
CA PHE A 44 -1.42 0.23 -6.60
C PHE A 44 -1.50 -0.44 -5.22
N VAL A 45 -2.18 0.19 -4.25
CA VAL A 45 -2.31 -0.37 -2.90
C VAL A 45 -3.05 -1.70 -2.91
N THR A 46 -4.11 -1.82 -3.72
CA THR A 46 -4.89 -3.07 -3.86
C THR A 46 -3.99 -4.19 -4.38
N GLU A 47 -3.30 -3.95 -5.50
CA GLU A 47 -2.39 -4.94 -6.10
C GLU A 47 -1.23 -5.33 -5.18
N VAL A 48 -0.72 -4.38 -4.37
CA VAL A 48 0.32 -4.68 -3.38
C VAL A 48 -0.21 -5.55 -2.26
N LEU A 49 -1.38 -5.24 -1.71
CA LEU A 49 -2.00 -6.01 -0.64
C LEU A 49 -2.30 -7.46 -1.07
N ASP A 50 -2.64 -7.68 -2.34
CA ASP A 50 -2.93 -9.01 -2.89
C ASP A 50 -1.67 -9.90 -3.02
N VAL A 51 -0.46 -9.33 -3.04
CA VAL A 51 0.79 -10.08 -3.27
C VAL A 51 1.75 -10.13 -2.09
N ILE A 52 1.46 -9.39 -1.01
CA ILE A 52 2.29 -9.39 0.20
C ILE A 52 1.65 -10.23 1.29
N ALA A 53 2.50 -10.76 2.18
CA ALA A 53 2.08 -11.44 3.39
C ALA A 53 3.09 -11.19 4.52
N PRO A 54 2.71 -11.37 5.79
CA PRO A 54 3.66 -11.30 6.90
C PRO A 54 4.78 -12.36 6.79
N PRO A 55 5.96 -12.14 7.43
CA PRO A 55 6.31 -11.00 8.28
C PRO A 55 6.72 -9.75 7.50
N TYR A 56 6.26 -8.58 7.96
CA TYR A 56 6.65 -7.29 7.41
C TYR A 56 7.90 -6.72 8.10
N THR A 57 8.69 -5.93 7.38
CA THR A 57 9.80 -5.17 7.96
C THR A 57 9.33 -3.81 8.47
N SER A 58 10.02 -3.27 9.48
CA SER A 58 9.69 -1.94 10.04
C SER A 58 9.73 -0.84 8.98
N ASP A 59 10.78 -0.83 8.14
CA ASP A 59 10.93 0.17 7.08
C ASP A 59 9.78 0.16 6.08
N PHE A 60 9.28 -1.03 5.71
CA PHE A 60 8.13 -1.15 4.83
C PHE A 60 6.86 -0.61 5.51
N VAL A 61 6.61 -1.02 6.77
CA VAL A 61 5.45 -0.58 7.55
C VAL A 61 5.43 0.95 7.70
N GLN A 62 6.56 1.56 8.04
CA GLN A 62 6.67 3.03 8.21
C GLN A 62 6.38 3.81 6.92
N LEU A 63 6.65 3.22 5.75
CA LEU A 63 6.38 3.84 4.46
C LEU A 63 4.96 3.57 3.95
N PHE A 64 4.45 2.36 4.15
CA PHE A 64 3.19 1.90 3.57
C PHE A 64 1.97 2.24 4.44
N LEU A 65 2.10 2.19 5.77
CA LEU A 65 1.00 2.47 6.69
C LEU A 65 0.39 3.87 6.50
N PRO A 66 1.17 4.97 6.35
CA PRO A 66 0.58 6.30 6.14
C PRO A 66 -0.24 6.43 4.85
N ILE A 67 0.02 5.59 3.84
CA ILE A 67 -0.78 5.55 2.61
C ILE A 67 -2.17 4.95 2.92
N LEU A 68 -2.21 3.91 3.75
CA LEU A 68 -3.44 3.22 4.17
C LEU A 68 -4.23 3.97 5.25
N GLU A 69 -3.61 4.88 5.99
CA GLU A 69 -4.31 5.77 6.92
C GLU A 69 -5.15 6.84 6.20
N ASN A 70 -4.93 7.04 4.90
CA ASN A 70 -5.75 7.94 4.10
C ASN A 70 -7.09 7.29 3.72
N GLU A 71 -8.19 7.81 4.27
CA GLU A 71 -9.53 7.26 4.07
C GLU A 71 -10.00 7.24 2.61
N SER A 72 -9.54 8.18 1.78
CA SER A 72 -9.88 8.22 0.34
C SER A 72 -9.29 7.04 -0.46
N ILE A 73 -8.30 6.36 0.13
CA ILE A 73 -7.68 5.14 -0.39
C ILE A 73 -8.31 3.94 0.31
N ALA A 74 -8.15 3.84 1.64
CA ALA A 74 -8.55 2.67 2.40
C ALA A 74 -10.06 2.42 2.38
N GLY A 75 -10.88 3.46 2.49
CA GLY A 75 -12.34 3.33 2.61
C GLY A 75 -13.01 2.61 1.44
N THR A 76 -12.37 2.63 0.26
CA THR A 76 -12.87 1.98 -0.95
C THR A 76 -12.22 0.63 -1.28
N ILE A 77 -11.11 0.29 -0.61
CA ILE A 77 -10.44 -1.01 -0.77
C ILE A 77 -11.04 -2.03 0.20
N LYS A 78 -11.51 -1.58 1.37
CA LYS A 78 -12.26 -2.40 2.31
C LYS A 78 -13.38 -3.12 1.58
N ALA A 79 -13.20 -4.43 1.37
CA ALA A 79 -14.21 -5.25 0.73
C ALA A 79 -15.37 -5.47 1.71
N GLU A 80 -16.61 -5.42 1.20
CA GLU A 80 -17.77 -5.90 1.93
C GLU A 80 -17.70 -7.44 1.97
N GLY A 81 -17.03 -8.03 2.97
CA GLY A 81 -16.84 -9.48 3.07
C GLY A 81 -15.92 -9.96 4.19
N GLU A 82 -15.61 -11.26 4.22
CA GLU A 82 -14.80 -11.90 5.29
C GLU A 82 -13.30 -11.56 5.24
N HIS A 83 -12.79 -11.02 4.13
CA HIS A 83 -11.36 -10.71 3.95
C HIS A 83 -11.18 -9.23 3.62
N ASP A 84 -10.79 -8.45 4.63
CA ASP A 84 -10.43 -7.04 4.50
C ASP A 84 -8.91 -6.89 4.63
N PRO A 85 -8.16 -6.88 3.50
CA PRO A 85 -6.70 -6.89 3.53
C PRO A 85 -6.12 -5.60 4.13
N VAL A 86 -6.86 -4.49 4.07
CA VAL A 86 -6.45 -3.23 4.70
C VAL A 86 -6.53 -3.35 6.21
N THR A 87 -7.64 -3.86 6.74
CA THR A 87 -7.80 -4.04 8.19
C THR A 87 -6.81 -5.07 8.72
N GLU A 88 -6.59 -6.18 8.01
CA GLU A 88 -5.60 -7.18 8.40
C GLU A 88 -4.19 -6.61 8.47
N PHE A 89 -3.79 -5.83 7.46
CA PHE A 89 -2.49 -5.15 7.47
C PHE A 89 -2.37 -4.18 8.66
N ILE A 90 -3.38 -3.34 8.89
CA ILE A 90 -3.38 -2.35 9.99
C ILE A 90 -3.33 -3.05 11.36
N VAL A 91 -4.11 -4.12 11.55
CA VAL A 91 -4.11 -4.91 12.79
C VAL A 91 -2.74 -5.55 13.03
N HIS A 92 -2.13 -6.11 11.99
CA HIS A 92 -0.77 -6.65 12.08
C HIS A 92 0.24 -5.57 12.50
N CYS A 93 0.19 -4.40 11.86
CA CYS A 93 1.06 -3.28 12.18
C CYS A 93 0.88 -2.79 13.62
N LYS A 94 -0.36 -2.67 14.07
CA LYS A 94 -0.69 -2.25 15.45
C LYS A 94 -0.16 -3.23 16.49
N SER A 95 -0.34 -4.53 16.25
CA SER A 95 0.10 -5.58 17.17
C SER A 95 1.61 -5.71 17.29
N LYS A 96 2.37 -5.41 16.23
CA LYS A 96 3.82 -5.69 16.18
C LYS A 96 4.74 -4.47 16.17
N PHE A 97 4.24 -3.30 15.76
CA PHE A 97 5.08 -2.12 15.55
C PHE A 97 4.61 -0.88 16.32
N ILE A 98 3.30 -0.69 16.54
CA ILE A 98 2.78 0.51 17.23
C ILE A 98 2.86 0.37 18.76
N MET A 99 2.83 -0.84 19.31
CA MET A 99 3.14 -1.07 20.74
C MET A 99 4.64 -0.92 21.09
N MET A 100 5.50 -0.60 20.12
CA MET A 100 6.96 -0.45 20.32
C MET A 100 7.47 0.99 20.20
N ASN A 101 6.60 1.98 20.01
CA ASN A 101 6.95 3.41 19.99
C ASN A 101 6.39 4.15 21.19
#